data_AF-A0A531KRC7-F1
#
_entry.id   AF-A0A531KRC7-F1
#
_cell.length_a   1.000
_cell.length_b   1.000
_cell.length_c   1.000
_cell.angle_alpha   90.00
_cell.angle_beta   90.00
_cell.angle_gamma   90.00
#
_symmetry.space_group_name_H-M   'P 1'
#
loop_
_entity.id
_entity.type
_entity.pdbx_description
1 polymer ?
#
loop_
_entity_poly.entity_id
_entity_poly.type
_entity_poly.pdbx_seq_one_letter_code
_entity_poly.pdbx_strand_id
1 'polypeptide(L)'
;DKIGELIAGRTSTDAKNAGSSGGLGDILERLRNAGAGDQVDSWVGTGQNRPVQRDQVEKAIDPQTLSDLAEQTGLSREELLDRLTSELPEAVDKLTPDGQMPVSKGPNLLDETPGASRT
;
A
#
# COMPACT_ATOMS: atom_id res chain seq x y z
N ASP A 1 -23.64 -8.27 -0.87
CA ASP A 1 -22.39 -9.02 -0.70
C ASP A 1 -21.69 -8.45 0.53
N LYS A 2 -21.36 -9.30 1.52
CA LYS A 2 -20.90 -8.85 2.84
C LYS A 2 -19.46 -8.32 2.84
N ILE A 3 -18.70 -8.64 1.79
CA ILE A 3 -17.29 -8.21 1.65
C ILE A 3 -17.23 -6.73 1.30
N GLY A 4 -18.19 -6.22 0.52
CA GLY A 4 -18.28 -4.80 0.19
C GLY A 4 -18.59 -3.91 1.41
N GLU A 5 -19.25 -4.44 2.43
CA GLU A 5 -19.62 -3.69 3.64
C GLU A 5 -18.46 -3.59 4.64
N LEU A 6 -17.58 -4.59 4.68
CA LEU A 6 -16.38 -4.59 5.52
C LEU A 6 -15.33 -3.58 5.04
N ILE A 7 -15.25 -3.38 3.72
CA ILE A 7 -14.30 -2.46 3.08
C ILE A 7 -14.79 -1.00 3.16
N ALA A 8 -16.11 -0.78 3.21
CA ALA A 8 -16.71 0.55 3.26
C ALA A 8 -16.78 1.17 4.66
N GLY A 9 -16.51 0.39 5.70
CA GLY A 9 -16.24 0.89 7.05
C GLY A 9 -17.46 0.95 7.97
N ARG A 10 -17.35 0.22 9.09
CA ARG A 10 -17.52 0.71 10.48
C ARG A 10 -17.69 -0.46 11.43
N THR A 11 -16.67 -0.68 12.26
CA THR A 11 -16.72 -0.92 13.72
C THR A 11 -15.28 -1.17 14.17
N SER A 12 -14.72 -0.71 15.28
CA SER A 12 -15.06 0.25 16.32
C SER A 12 -13.73 0.44 17.06
N THR A 13 -13.31 1.69 17.23
CA THR A 13 -12.57 2.24 18.38
C THR A 13 -11.34 1.57 19.01
N ASP A 14 -10.67 0.53 18.48
CA ASP A 14 -9.49 0.00 19.20
C ASP A 14 -8.54 -0.85 18.34
N ALA A 15 -8.23 -0.40 17.13
CA ALA A 15 -7.03 -0.86 16.44
C ALA A 15 -6.46 0.23 15.55
N LYS A 16 -5.27 0.70 15.95
CA LYS A 16 -4.14 1.02 15.08
C LYS A 16 -4.38 2.09 14.03
N ASN A 17 -3.55 3.12 14.11
CA ASN A 17 -3.11 3.90 12.96
C ASN A 17 -2.70 2.96 11.81
N ALA A 18 -3.66 2.52 11.01
CA ALA A 18 -3.47 1.95 9.69
C ALA A 18 -3.96 3.00 8.70
N GLY A 19 -3.38 4.20 8.80
CA GLY A 19 -3.41 5.12 7.68
C GLY A 19 -2.75 4.41 6.51
N SER A 20 -3.48 4.29 5.41
CA SER A 20 -3.19 3.52 4.19
C SER A 20 -1.89 3.86 3.45
N SER A 21 -0.96 4.57 4.08
CA SER A 21 0.38 4.92 3.58
C SER A 21 1.49 4.15 4.33
N GLY A 22 1.24 3.72 5.57
CA GLY A 22 2.25 3.06 6.40
C GLY A 22 2.50 1.59 6.04
N GLY A 23 1.48 0.85 5.60
CA GLY A 23 1.64 -0.57 5.24
C GLY A 23 2.32 -0.77 3.89
N LEU A 24 1.82 -0.10 2.84
CA LEU A 24 2.38 -0.21 1.50
C LEU A 24 3.77 0.43 1.41
N GLY A 25 3.99 1.57 2.05
CA GLY A 25 5.29 2.24 2.08
C GLY A 25 6.39 1.37 2.69
N ASP A 26 6.08 0.65 3.78
CA ASP A 26 6.98 -0.28 4.45
C ASP A 26 7.30 -1.48 3.54
N ILE A 27 6.30 -2.04 2.85
CA ILE A 27 6.50 -3.13 1.87
C ILE A 27 7.41 -2.67 0.70
N LEU A 28 7.18 -1.47 0.17
CA LEU A 28 8.02 -0.92 -0.90
C LEU A 28 9.45 -0.65 -0.43
N GLU A 29 9.62 -0.21 0.81
CA GLU A 29 10.95 -0.05 1.40
C GLU A 29 11.66 -1.38 1.57
N ARG A 30 10.97 -2.42 2.02
CA ARG A 30 11.55 -3.77 2.13
C ARG A 30 11.87 -4.37 0.77
N LEU A 31 11.04 -4.14 -0.25
CA LEU A 31 11.34 -4.52 -1.64
C LEU A 31 12.61 -3.83 -2.15
N ARG A 32 12.77 -2.52 -1.89
CA ARG A 32 14.02 -1.81 -2.18
C ARG A 32 15.22 -2.47 -1.49
N ASN A 33 15.09 -2.81 -0.20
CA ASN A 33 16.13 -3.50 0.56
C ASN A 33 16.42 -4.94 0.10
N ALA A 34 15.42 -5.62 -0.49
CA ALA A 34 15.58 -6.97 -1.04
C ALA A 34 16.38 -6.99 -2.37
N GLY A 35 16.52 -5.83 -3.02
CA GLY A 35 17.15 -5.67 -4.34
C GLY A 35 16.17 -5.38 -5.47
N ALA A 36 14.89 -5.11 -5.17
CA ALA A 36 13.86 -4.75 -6.14
C ALA A 36 13.66 -3.22 -6.28
N GLY A 37 14.71 -2.44 -6.03
CA GLY A 37 14.60 -0.98 -6.01
C GLY A 37 14.23 -0.36 -7.35
N ASP A 38 14.89 -0.77 -8.43
CA ASP A 38 14.57 -0.34 -9.79
C ASP A 38 13.14 -0.70 -10.22
N GLN A 39 12.61 -1.82 -9.72
CA GLN A 39 11.23 -2.24 -9.98
C GLN A 39 10.25 -1.33 -9.25
N VAL A 40 10.50 -1.08 -7.97
CA VAL A 40 9.66 -0.17 -7.16
C VAL A 40 9.63 1.23 -7.76
N ASP A 41 10.77 1.78 -8.16
CA ASP A 41 10.84 3.09 -8.82
C ASP A 41 10.03 3.12 -10.12
N SER A 42 10.05 2.00 -10.86
CA SER A 42 9.31 1.84 -12.10
C SER A 42 7.80 1.80 -11.92
N TRP A 43 7.30 1.35 -10.75
CA TRP A 43 5.87 1.32 -10.43
C TRP A 43 5.37 2.63 -9.83
N VAL A 44 6.23 3.34 -9.12
CA VAL A 44 5.91 4.65 -8.55
C VAL A 44 5.96 5.72 -9.63
N GLY A 45 6.80 5.55 -10.66
CA GLY A 45 6.86 6.44 -11.82
C GLY A 45 5.77 6.16 -12.85
N THR A 46 5.72 6.97 -13.91
CA THR A 46 4.73 6.86 -15.01
C THR A 46 5.17 5.94 -16.15
N GLY A 47 6.16 5.08 -15.89
CA GLY A 47 6.80 4.21 -16.87
C GLY A 47 6.11 2.85 -17.02
N GLN A 48 6.71 1.95 -17.80
CA GLN A 48 6.25 0.55 -17.83
C GLN A 48 6.61 -0.16 -16.53
N ASN A 49 5.63 -0.79 -15.89
CA ASN A 49 5.86 -1.58 -14.68
C ASN A 49 6.80 -2.75 -14.93
N ARG A 50 7.93 -2.78 -14.22
CA ARG A 50 8.87 -3.90 -14.29
C ARG A 50 8.36 -5.08 -13.46
N PRO A 51 8.51 -6.33 -13.94
CA PRO A 51 8.15 -7.50 -13.15
C PRO A 51 9.09 -7.63 -11.95
N VAL A 52 8.53 -8.06 -10.82
CA VAL A 52 9.29 -8.44 -9.62
C VAL A 52 9.36 -9.95 -9.49
N GLN A 53 10.49 -10.43 -8.98
CA GLN A 53 10.74 -11.86 -8.80
C GLN A 53 10.16 -12.36 -7.47
N ARG A 54 9.79 -13.64 -7.43
CA ARG A 54 9.22 -14.28 -6.24
C ARG A 54 10.12 -14.15 -5.00
N ASP A 55 11.41 -14.40 -5.15
CA ASP A 55 12.41 -14.24 -4.09
C ASP A 55 12.47 -12.82 -3.51
N GLN A 56 12.22 -11.81 -4.34
CA GLN A 56 12.25 -10.40 -3.93
C GLN A 56 11.03 -10.06 -3.08
N VAL A 57 9.86 -10.53 -3.50
CA VAL A 57 8.61 -10.39 -2.74
C VAL A 57 8.69 -11.17 -1.43
N GLU A 58 9.21 -12.39 -1.46
CA GLU A 58 9.38 -13.23 -0.26
C GLU A 58 10.34 -12.61 0.76
N LYS A 59 11.41 -11.96 0.31
CA LYS A 59 12.33 -11.23 1.21
C LYS A 59 11.71 -9.95 1.77
N ALA A 60 10.80 -9.34 1.03
CA ALA A 60 10.18 -8.10 1.42
C ALA A 60 8.98 -8.29 2.37
N ILE A 61 8.31 -9.43 2.29
CA ILE A 61 7.13 -9.75 3.10
C ILE A 61 7.53 -10.77 4.15
N ASP A 62 7.33 -10.43 5.42
CA ASP A 62 7.64 -11.35 6.50
C ASP A 62 6.84 -12.66 6.39
N PRO A 63 7.42 -13.80 6.79
CA PRO A 63 6.73 -15.09 6.77
C PRO A 63 5.47 -15.09 7.62
N GLN A 64 5.39 -14.26 8.67
CA GLN A 64 4.17 -14.11 9.47
C GLN A 64 3.04 -13.49 8.64
N THR A 65 3.32 -12.40 7.90
CA THR A 65 2.34 -11.74 7.05
C THR A 65 1.86 -12.65 5.92
N LEU A 66 2.76 -13.45 5.34
CA LEU A 66 2.36 -14.46 4.35
C LEU A 66 1.44 -15.53 4.95
N SER A 67 1.69 -15.97 6.19
CA SER A 67 0.82 -16.92 6.89
C SER A 67 -0.55 -16.34 7.18
N ASP A 68 -0.62 -15.11 7.72
CA ASP A 68 -1.88 -14.39 7.95
C ASP A 68 -2.70 -14.26 6.65
N LEU A 69 -2.06 -13.92 5.54
CA LEU A 69 -2.71 -13.83 4.23
C LEU A 69 -3.16 -15.20 3.73
N ALA A 70 -2.37 -16.25 3.95
CA ALA A 70 -2.71 -17.62 3.55
C ALA A 70 -3.96 -18.10 4.30
N GLU A 71 -4.04 -17.85 5.61
CA GLU A 71 -5.21 -18.19 6.42
C GLU A 71 -6.47 -17.40 6.00
N GLN A 72 -6.30 -16.12 5.66
CA GLN A 72 -7.42 -15.26 5.24
C GLN A 72 -7.95 -15.61 3.85
N THR A 73 -7.06 -15.94 2.91
CA THR A 73 -7.42 -16.20 1.51
C THR A 73 -7.70 -17.67 1.23
N GLY A 74 -7.25 -18.57 2.11
CA GLY A 74 -7.23 -20.01 1.87
C GLY A 74 -6.21 -20.44 0.80
N LEU A 75 -5.32 -19.55 0.37
CA LEU A 75 -4.30 -19.82 -0.64
C LEU A 75 -3.02 -20.37 0.02
N SER A 76 -2.29 -21.19 -0.75
CA SER A 76 -0.95 -21.60 -0.36
C SER A 76 0.03 -20.43 -0.50
N ARG A 77 1.12 -20.46 0.27
CA ARG A 77 2.19 -19.44 0.20
C ARG A 77 2.70 -19.21 -1.22
N GLU A 78 2.89 -20.29 -1.99
CA GLU A 78 3.40 -20.21 -3.37
C GLU A 78 2.42 -19.48 -4.29
N GLU A 79 1.12 -19.76 -4.16
CA GLU A 79 0.04 -19.11 -4.91
C GLU A 79 -0.07 -17.62 -4.54
N LEU A 80 0.05 -17.29 -3.26
CA LEU A 80 0.09 -15.91 -2.79
C LEU A 80 1.26 -15.16 -3.39
N LEU A 81 2.46 -15.76 -3.34
CA LEU A 81 3.65 -15.14 -3.88
C LEU A 81 3.52 -14.90 -5.40
N ASP A 82 2.99 -15.87 -6.14
CA ASP A 82 2.72 -15.76 -7.58
C ASP A 82 1.76 -14.60 -7.90
N ARG A 83 0.67 -14.54 -7.12
CA ARG A 83 -0.34 -13.48 -7.24
C ARG A 83 0.24 -12.12 -6.89
N LEU A 84 1.00 -12.03 -5.80
CA LEU A 84 1.65 -10.80 -5.37
C LEU A 84 2.66 -10.32 -6.43
N THR A 85 3.48 -11.20 -7.00
CA THR A 85 4.41 -10.81 -8.07
C THR A 85 3.71 -10.27 -9.32
N SER A 86 2.50 -10.75 -9.63
CA SER A 86 1.74 -10.33 -10.80
C SER A 86 0.93 -9.06 -10.57
N GLU A 87 0.31 -8.90 -9.40
CA GLU A 87 -0.68 -7.85 -9.13
C GLU A 87 -0.07 -6.62 -8.45
N LEU A 88 1.00 -6.79 -7.65
CA LEU A 88 1.60 -5.71 -6.87
C LEU A 88 2.14 -4.55 -7.73
N PRO A 89 2.79 -4.79 -8.90
CA PRO A 89 3.21 -3.72 -9.80
C PRO A 89 2.06 -2.81 -10.23
N GLU A 90 0.95 -3.40 -10.70
CA GLU A 90 -0.23 -2.65 -11.15
C GLU A 90 -0.97 -1.97 -10.01
N ALA A 91 -1.01 -2.58 -8.82
CA ALA A 91 -1.63 -1.97 -7.65
C ALA A 91 -0.90 -0.71 -7.18
N VAL A 92 0.45 -0.72 -7.21
CA VAL A 92 1.28 0.43 -6.85
C VAL A 92 1.14 1.55 -7.87
N ASP A 93 1.19 1.23 -9.16
CA ASP A 93 0.98 2.19 -10.26
C ASP A 93 -0.37 2.92 -10.14
N LYS A 94 -1.47 2.18 -9.93
CA LYS A 94 -2.81 2.77 -9.74
C LYS A 94 -2.92 3.68 -8.52
N LEU A 95 -2.09 3.44 -7.50
CA LEU A 95 -2.01 4.27 -6.30
C LEU A 95 -1.06 5.46 -6.44
N THR A 96 -0.21 5.48 -7.47
CA THR A 96 0.81 6.51 -7.72
C THR A 96 0.60 7.24 -9.07
N PRO A 97 -0.63 7.69 -9.41
CA PRO A 97 -0.93 8.25 -10.73
C PRO A 97 -0.11 9.50 -11.07
N ASP A 98 0.33 10.26 -10.06
CA ASP A 98 1.14 11.47 -10.21
C ASP A 98 2.66 11.19 -10.21
N GLY A 99 3.09 9.92 -10.26
CA GLY A 99 4.50 9.57 -10.12
C GLY A 99 5.00 9.62 -8.67
N GLN A 100 4.07 9.72 -7.70
CA GLN A 100 4.37 9.90 -6.29
C GLN A 100 3.39 9.08 -5.45
N MET A 101 3.89 8.46 -4.39
CA MET A 101 3.04 7.85 -3.38
C MET A 101 2.14 8.92 -2.77
N PRO A 102 0.85 8.63 -2.53
CA PRO A 102 -0.06 9.56 -1.90
C PRO A 102 0.46 9.81 -0.48
N VAL A 103 1.22 10.89 -0.33
CA VAL A 103 1.39 11.51 0.98
C VAL A 103 -0.02 11.90 1.36
N SER A 104 -0.51 11.37 2.48
CA SER A 104 -1.80 11.74 3.03
C SER A 104 -1.87 13.26 3.09
N LYS A 105 -2.46 13.88 2.07
CA LYS A 105 -2.83 15.27 2.07
C LYS A 105 -4.02 15.31 3.01
N GLY A 106 -3.73 15.27 4.31
CA GLY A 106 -4.70 15.60 5.33
C GLY A 106 -5.33 16.92 4.92
N PRO A 107 -6.65 17.10 5.09
CA PRO A 107 -7.29 18.35 4.77
C PRO A 107 -6.62 19.41 5.64
N ASN A 108 -5.72 20.19 5.05
CA ASN A 108 -5.33 21.47 5.61
C ASN A 108 -6.50 22.41 5.35
N LEU A 109 -7.59 22.17 6.07
CA LEU A 109 -8.70 23.09 6.24
C LEU A 109 -8.48 23.79 7.58
N LEU A 110 -7.30 24.38 7.73
CA LEU A 110 -7.08 25.50 8.63
C LEU A 110 -6.77 26.71 7.74
N ASP A 111 -7.69 27.03 6.82
CA ASP A 111 -7.87 28.44 6.44
C ASP A 111 -8.55 29.11 7.63
N GLU A 112 -7.75 29.35 8.65
CA GLU A 112 -7.96 30.42 9.59
C GLU A 112 -8.22 31.67 8.76
N THR A 113 -9.43 32.20 8.81
CA THR A 113 -9.72 33.55 8.33
C THR A 113 -9.52 34.52 9.50
N PRO A 114 -8.32 35.10 9.75
CA PRO A 114 -8.20 36.21 10.68
C PRO A 114 -8.69 37.48 9.98
N GLY A 115 -9.97 37.82 10.15
CA GLY A 115 -10.52 38.87 9.29
C GLY A 115 -11.82 39.54 9.69
N ALA A 116 -12.15 39.66 10.98
CA ALA A 116 -13.17 40.63 11.39
C ALA A 116 -12.87 41.22 12.77
N SER A 117 -11.87 42.09 12.81
CA SER A 117 -11.83 43.20 13.77
C SER A 117 -11.84 44.49 12.97
N ARG A 118 -12.98 45.18 12.94
CA ARG A 118 -13.03 46.63 12.76
C ARG A 118 -14.35 47.19 13.29
N THR A 119 -14.18 47.95 14.38
CA THR A 119 -15.01 49.02 14.96
C THR A 119 -16.41 48.69 15.48
#